data_AF-A0A164KYI9-F1
#
_entry.id   AF-A0A164KYI9-F1
#
_cell.length_a   1.000
_cell.length_b   1.000
_cell.length_c   1.000
_cell.angle_alpha   90.00
_cell.angle_beta   90.00
_cell.angle_gamma   90.00
#
_symmetry.space_group_name_H-M   'P 1'
#
loop_
_entity.id
_entity.type
_entity.pdbx_description
1 polymer ?
#
loop_
_entity_poly.entity_id
_entity_poly.type
_entity_poly.pdbx_seq_one_letter_code
_entity_poly.pdbx_strand_id
1 'polypeptide(L)'
;MEKHCSLGLDEMTIGPGEEYIPQLDKFVEKVDMGGIIDPNDSTKLATKMLGYILVGLNTYYKIPVAYFLVNQLTAKEQEALTIQVIKDVEGCGCGFKIERLVTDNLAVNTNMFKRMNGGTLHHVIRHPVQQYNEEEISSIPMVYRPLFLSFDYCHVTKNVRNQLLERKLEIKGKPVTGQFAVRLFEEQTGELLTPVRNWTPKHVMPNSIEKQKVKAAMDMFRPSVTTSIPMHADMKTRGFVDVESTENLICI
;
A
#
# COMPACT_ATOMS: atom_id res chain seq x y z
N MET A 1 6.86 -0.19 26.67
CA MET A 1 6.43 -0.09 25.25
C MET A 1 7.69 -0.02 24.41
N GLU A 2 7.83 -0.92 23.45
CA GLU A 2 8.91 -0.88 22.47
C GLU A 2 8.98 0.48 21.78
N LYS A 3 10.18 0.85 21.32
CA LYS A 3 10.45 2.15 20.72
C LYS A 3 10.65 2.10 19.20
N HIS A 4 10.94 0.94 18.62
CA HIS A 4 11.08 0.78 17.18
C HIS A 4 9.71 0.55 16.53
N CYS A 5 9.39 1.39 15.54
CA CYS A 5 8.05 1.52 15.00
C CYS A 5 8.04 1.56 13.47
N SER A 6 6.90 1.22 12.90
CA SER A 6 6.48 1.63 11.56
C SER A 6 5.56 2.83 11.64
N LEU A 7 5.70 3.76 10.71
CA LEU A 7 4.72 4.81 10.45
C LEU A 7 3.89 4.38 9.23
N GLY A 8 2.58 4.19 9.44
CA GLY A 8 1.61 3.94 8.38
C GLY A 8 0.91 5.24 7.99
N LEU A 9 0.72 5.44 6.70
CA LEU A 9 0.00 6.58 6.14
C LEU A 9 -1.09 6.09 5.18
N ASP A 10 -2.29 6.64 5.36
CA ASP A 10 -3.45 6.36 4.52
C ASP A 10 -4.33 7.61 4.37
N GLU A 11 -5.05 7.69 3.26
CA GLU A 11 -6.01 8.77 2.98
C GLU A 11 -7.44 8.24 3.05
N MET A 12 -8.28 8.93 3.82
CA MET A 12 -9.71 8.66 3.88
C MET A 12 -10.49 9.76 3.18
N THR A 13 -11.39 9.41 2.27
CA THR A 13 -12.34 10.38 1.68
C THR A 13 -13.36 10.81 2.73
N ILE A 14 -13.56 12.12 2.84
CA ILE A 14 -14.58 12.73 3.71
C ILE A 14 -15.58 13.52 2.84
N GLY A 15 -16.81 13.67 3.34
CA GLY A 15 -17.82 14.49 2.69
C GLY A 15 -17.41 15.97 2.76
N PRO A 16 -17.48 16.74 1.66
CA PRO A 16 -17.25 18.17 1.73
C PRO A 16 -18.42 18.82 2.48
N GLY A 17 -18.10 19.52 3.56
CA GLY A 17 -19.06 20.25 4.40
C GLY A 17 -18.36 21.39 5.12
N GLU A 18 -19.14 22.24 5.77
CA GLU A 18 -18.63 23.15 6.79
C GLU A 18 -19.55 23.04 8.00
N GLU A 19 -19.02 22.56 9.12
CA GLU A 19 -19.74 22.47 10.39
C GLU A 19 -19.21 23.54 11.35
N TYR A 20 -20.12 24.27 12.01
CA TYR A 20 -19.76 25.17 13.10
C TYR A 20 -19.81 24.40 14.41
N ILE A 21 -18.70 24.35 15.14
CA ILE A 21 -18.61 23.75 16.48
C ILE A 21 -18.73 24.88 17.52
N PRO A 22 -19.89 25.02 18.21
CA PRO A 22 -20.11 26.12 19.14
C PRO A 22 -19.15 26.11 20.33
N GLN A 23 -18.70 24.94 20.77
CA GLN A 23 -17.78 24.81 21.91
C GLN A 23 -16.38 25.37 21.63
N LEU A 24 -15.99 25.38 20.36
CA LEU A 24 -14.69 25.88 19.91
C LEU A 24 -14.81 27.27 19.27
N ASP A 25 -16.03 27.77 19.08
CA ASP A 25 -16.38 28.96 18.29
C ASP A 25 -15.66 28.97 16.93
N LYS A 26 -15.70 27.83 16.24
CA LYS A 26 -14.93 27.60 15.00
C LYS A 26 -15.74 26.82 13.98
N PHE A 27 -15.60 27.23 12.72
CA PHE A 27 -15.94 26.41 11.58
C PHE A 27 -14.83 25.38 11.33
N VAL A 28 -15.19 24.12 11.22
CA VAL A 28 -14.29 23.00 10.91
C VAL A 28 -14.52 22.53 9.46
N GLU A 29 -13.76 21.53 9.00
CA GLU A 29 -13.84 20.91 7.67
C GLU A 29 -13.19 21.66 6.50
N LYS A 30 -12.49 22.77 6.78
CA LYS A 30 -11.55 23.39 5.82
C LYS A 30 -10.23 22.62 5.78
N VAL A 31 -9.44 22.86 4.73
CA VAL A 31 -8.07 22.35 4.63
C VAL A 31 -7.26 22.85 5.84
N ASP A 32 -6.72 21.92 6.59
CA ASP A 32 -5.88 22.14 7.76
C ASP A 32 -4.67 21.20 7.69
N MET A 33 -3.52 21.78 7.37
CA MET A 33 -2.22 21.11 7.30
C MET A 33 -1.37 21.38 8.56
N GLY A 34 -2.01 21.72 9.68
CA GLY A 34 -1.36 21.93 10.98
C GLY A 34 -0.39 23.12 11.03
N GLY A 35 -0.54 24.08 10.11
CA GLY A 35 0.40 25.19 9.93
C GLY A 35 1.78 24.80 9.40
N ILE A 36 1.97 23.54 8.98
CA ILE A 36 3.24 23.04 8.40
C ILE A 36 3.41 23.57 6.97
N ILE A 37 2.29 23.69 6.27
CA ILE A 37 2.20 24.19 4.90
C ILE A 37 1.05 25.18 4.87
N ASP A 38 1.30 26.38 4.38
CA ASP A 38 0.24 27.33 4.11
C ASP A 38 -0.56 26.85 2.90
N PRO A 39 -1.87 26.56 3.05
CA PRO A 39 -2.68 26.18 1.92
C PRO A 39 -2.75 27.35 0.95
N ASN A 40 -2.60 27.08 -0.35
CA ASN A 40 -2.77 28.10 -1.40
C ASN A 40 -4.15 28.79 -1.32
N ASP A 41 -5.15 28.10 -0.79
CA ASP A 41 -6.50 28.61 -0.53
C ASP A 41 -7.02 28.07 0.82
N SER A 42 -6.98 28.90 1.85
CA SER A 42 -7.45 28.59 3.20
C SER A 42 -8.98 28.51 3.32
N THR A 43 -9.72 28.87 2.26
CA THR A 43 -11.19 28.76 2.22
C THR A 43 -11.66 27.45 1.63
N LYS A 44 -10.74 26.68 1.03
CA LYS A 44 -11.05 25.41 0.38
C LYS A 44 -11.50 24.36 1.40
N LEU A 45 -12.63 23.70 1.11
CA LEU A 45 -13.11 22.58 1.91
C LEU A 45 -12.20 21.37 1.75
N ALA A 46 -11.98 20.64 2.83
CA ALA A 46 -11.28 19.37 2.79
C ALA A 46 -12.17 18.31 2.14
N THR A 47 -11.55 17.45 1.34
CA THR A 47 -12.23 16.29 0.71
C THR A 47 -11.63 14.98 1.16
N LYS A 48 -10.49 15.04 1.86
CA LYS A 48 -9.78 13.90 2.40
C LYS A 48 -9.23 14.21 3.79
N MET A 49 -9.06 13.17 4.59
CA MET A 49 -8.29 13.18 5.82
C MET A 49 -7.06 12.29 5.62
N LEU A 50 -5.87 12.87 5.70
CA LEU A 50 -4.60 12.14 5.70
C LEU A 50 -4.29 11.71 7.13
N GLY A 51 -4.25 10.41 7.40
CA GLY A 51 -3.99 9.86 8.74
C GLY A 51 -2.61 9.22 8.85
N TYR A 52 -1.98 9.39 10.01
CA TYR A 52 -0.72 8.74 10.37
C TYR A 52 -0.91 7.87 11.60
N ILE A 53 -0.53 6.60 11.49
CA ILE A 53 -0.62 5.62 12.57
C ILE A 53 0.76 5.02 12.84
N LEU A 54 1.19 5.08 14.09
CA LEU A 54 2.39 4.43 14.58
C LEU A 54 2.07 2.99 14.98
N VAL A 55 2.87 2.03 14.50
CA VAL A 55 2.70 0.60 14.77
C VAL A 55 4.00 0.02 15.31
N GLY A 56 3.95 -0.69 16.44
CA GLY A 56 5.13 -1.36 16.99
C GLY A 56 5.62 -2.52 16.10
N LEU A 57 6.93 -2.73 16.05
CA LEU A 57 7.54 -3.76 15.19
C LEU A 57 7.60 -5.13 15.88
N ASN A 58 8.06 -5.18 17.12
CA ASN A 58 8.13 -6.40 17.92
C ASN A 58 6.93 -6.56 18.86
N THR A 59 6.34 -5.46 19.33
CA THR A 59 5.19 -5.45 20.24
C THR A 59 3.97 -4.89 19.53
N TYR A 60 2.83 -5.57 19.66
CA TYR A 60 1.59 -5.11 19.06
C TYR A 60 1.02 -3.87 19.78
N TYR A 61 1.10 -2.71 19.13
CA TYR A 61 0.33 -1.53 19.46
C TYR A 61 0.08 -0.70 18.20
N LYS A 62 -0.98 0.10 18.21
CA LYS A 62 -1.31 1.07 17.16
C LYS A 62 -1.74 2.38 17.80
N ILE A 63 -1.12 3.48 17.39
CA ILE A 63 -1.37 4.81 17.95
C ILE A 63 -1.55 5.79 16.78
N PRO A 64 -2.73 6.41 16.62
CA PRO A 64 -2.86 7.55 15.73
C PRO A 64 -1.96 8.69 16.25
N VAL A 65 -1.04 9.18 15.42
CA VAL A 65 -0.06 10.20 15.82
C VAL A 65 -0.28 11.55 15.17
N ALA A 66 -0.90 11.58 13.99
CA ALA A 66 -1.27 12.83 13.32
C ALA A 66 -2.43 12.58 12.36
N TYR A 67 -3.20 13.64 12.09
CA TYR A 67 -4.11 13.68 10.96
C TYR A 67 -4.12 15.10 10.38
N PHE A 68 -4.40 15.20 9.09
CA PHE A 68 -4.51 16.48 8.38
C PHE A 68 -5.75 16.46 7.51
N LEU A 69 -6.46 17.59 7.45
CA LEU A 69 -7.60 17.77 6.56
C LEU A 69 -7.09 18.38 5.26
N VAL A 70 -7.23 17.65 4.15
CA VAL A 70 -6.54 17.99 2.90
C VAL A 70 -7.48 17.96 1.71
N ASN A 71 -7.09 18.67 0.65
CA ASN A 71 -7.78 18.66 -0.62
C ASN A 71 -6.76 18.51 -1.75
N GLN A 72 -6.56 17.27 -2.20
CA GLN A 72 -5.60 16.88 -3.24
C GLN A 72 -4.17 17.36 -2.94
N LEU A 73 -3.42 16.59 -2.15
CA LEU A 73 -2.02 16.89 -1.91
C LEU A 73 -1.15 16.62 -3.13
N THR A 74 -0.20 17.51 -3.36
CA THR A 74 0.96 17.23 -4.19
C THR A 74 1.95 16.34 -3.43
N ALA A 75 2.78 15.60 -4.16
CA ALA A 75 3.82 14.76 -3.56
C ALA A 75 4.83 15.56 -2.71
N LYS A 76 5.03 16.84 -3.01
CA LYS A 76 5.89 17.75 -2.25
C LYS A 76 5.27 18.12 -0.90
N GLU A 77 3.98 18.43 -0.88
CA GLU A 77 3.27 18.74 0.36
C GLU A 77 3.21 17.52 1.27
N GLN A 78 2.91 16.35 0.69
CA GLN A 78 2.86 15.12 1.47
C GLN A 78 4.23 14.70 2.04
N GLU A 79 5.32 14.92 1.28
CA GLU A 79 6.70 14.76 1.77
C GLU A 79 6.96 15.65 2.99
N ALA A 80 6.61 16.94 2.91
CA ALA A 80 6.83 17.88 4.01
C ALA A 80 6.03 17.50 5.27
N LEU A 81 4.75 17.14 5.12
CA LEU A 81 3.92 16.64 6.22
C LEU A 81 4.52 15.38 6.84
N THR A 82 4.92 14.40 6.02
CA THR A 82 5.49 13.13 6.49
C THR A 82 6.78 13.35 7.26
N ILE A 83 7.68 14.18 6.75
CA ILE A 83 8.93 14.52 7.44
C ILE A 83 8.65 15.22 8.77
N GLN A 84 7.68 16.12 8.82
CA GLN A 84 7.31 16.79 10.06
C GLN A 84 6.74 15.81 11.09
N VAL A 85 5.85 14.90 10.70
CA VAL A 85 5.35 13.85 11.59
C VAL A 85 6.48 12.98 12.12
N ILE A 86 7.47 12.62 11.28
CA ILE A 86 8.64 11.87 11.74
C ILE A 86 9.41 12.67 12.81
N LYS A 87 9.65 13.97 12.59
CA LYS A 87 10.33 14.84 13.56
C LYS A 87 9.58 14.89 14.89
N ASP A 88 8.27 15.09 14.85
CA ASP A 88 7.46 15.25 16.06
C ASP A 88 7.38 13.94 16.85
N VAL A 89 7.21 12.81 16.17
CA VAL A 89 7.14 11.48 16.81
C VAL A 89 8.48 11.09 17.44
N GLU A 90 9.61 11.29 16.75
CA GLU A 90 10.92 10.98 17.33
C GLU A 90 11.35 12.02 18.38
N GLY A 91 10.91 13.27 18.23
CA GLY A 91 11.23 14.40 19.11
C GLY A 91 10.38 14.55 20.37
N CYS A 92 9.26 13.81 20.51
CA CYS A 92 8.32 13.95 21.63
C CYS A 92 8.86 13.52 23.02
N GLY A 93 10.15 13.16 23.14
CA GLY A 93 10.76 12.71 24.39
C GLY A 93 10.40 11.28 24.81
N CYS A 94 9.47 10.62 24.10
CA CYS A 94 9.13 9.22 24.35
C CYS A 94 10.19 8.24 23.82
N GLY A 95 11.13 8.71 23.00
CA GLY A 95 12.22 7.91 22.43
C GLY A 95 11.80 6.96 21.31
N PHE A 96 10.69 7.23 20.60
CA PHE A 96 10.30 6.45 19.43
C PHE A 96 11.31 6.57 18.29
N LYS A 97 11.45 5.50 17.51
CA LYS A 97 12.32 5.36 16.36
C LYS A 97 11.52 4.77 15.20
N ILE A 98 11.30 5.57 14.16
CA ILE A 98 10.62 5.14 12.94
C ILE A 98 11.61 4.41 12.03
N GLU A 99 11.51 3.10 11.93
CA GLU A 99 12.39 2.30 11.07
C GLU A 99 11.78 2.08 9.67
N ARG A 100 10.44 2.14 9.57
CA ARG A 100 9.72 1.83 8.33
C ARG A 100 8.59 2.82 8.07
N LEU A 101 8.45 3.24 6.83
CA LEU A 101 7.30 3.99 6.31
C LEU A 101 6.47 3.08 5.39
N VAL A 102 5.16 3.02 5.63
CA VAL A 102 4.21 2.18 4.89
C VAL A 102 3.10 3.05 4.31
N THR A 103 2.87 2.96 3.00
CA THR A 103 1.79 3.69 2.31
C THR A 103 1.07 2.77 1.32
N ASP A 104 -0.06 3.20 0.76
CA ASP A 104 -0.54 2.59 -0.49
C ASP A 104 0.40 2.92 -1.67
N ASN A 105 0.14 2.32 -2.83
CA ASN A 105 0.95 2.55 -4.05
C ASN A 105 0.35 3.63 -4.99
N LEU A 106 -0.38 4.61 -4.46
CA LEU A 106 -0.88 5.73 -5.25
C LEU A 106 0.27 6.55 -5.83
N ALA A 107 0.01 7.25 -6.95
CA ALA A 107 1.01 8.07 -7.63
C ALA A 107 1.62 9.15 -6.72
N VAL A 108 0.82 9.78 -5.85
CA VAL A 108 1.30 10.80 -4.90
C VAL A 108 2.29 10.18 -3.90
N ASN A 109 1.96 9.04 -3.31
CA ASN A 109 2.82 8.31 -2.37
C ASN A 109 4.11 7.81 -3.02
N THR A 110 4.01 7.27 -4.24
CA THR A 110 5.17 6.82 -5.01
C THR A 110 6.10 7.99 -5.35
N ASN A 111 5.54 9.14 -5.72
CA ASN A 111 6.32 10.34 -6.01
C ASN A 111 6.90 10.96 -4.72
N MET A 112 6.20 10.88 -3.59
CA MET A 112 6.73 11.28 -2.29
C MET A 112 7.98 10.45 -1.96
N PHE A 113 7.92 9.12 -2.07
CA PHE A 113 9.10 8.25 -1.86
C PHE A 113 10.27 8.58 -2.80
N LYS A 114 9.99 8.86 -4.07
CA LYS A 114 11.02 9.31 -5.02
C LYS A 114 11.68 10.60 -4.54
N ARG A 115 10.88 11.58 -4.12
CA ARG A 115 11.35 12.90 -3.69
C ARG A 115 12.22 12.84 -2.44
N MET A 116 11.85 12.00 -1.47
CA MET A 116 12.64 11.73 -0.27
C MET A 116 14.04 11.18 -0.57
N ASN A 117 14.32 10.71 -1.80
CA ASN A 117 15.61 10.20 -2.24
C ASN A 117 16.07 10.79 -3.58
N GLY A 118 15.95 12.11 -3.75
CA GLY A 118 16.54 12.82 -4.88
C GLY A 118 15.91 12.51 -6.25
N GLY A 119 14.67 11.99 -6.27
CA GLY A 119 13.87 11.76 -7.48
C GLY A 119 13.78 10.30 -7.94
N THR A 120 14.51 9.38 -7.31
CA THR A 120 14.50 7.95 -7.66
C THR A 120 13.85 7.13 -6.56
N LEU A 121 13.09 6.10 -6.94
CA LEU A 121 12.39 5.23 -5.99
C LEU A 121 13.36 4.18 -5.45
N HIS A 122 13.61 4.22 -4.15
CA HIS A 122 14.41 3.22 -3.44
C HIS A 122 13.58 2.61 -2.30
N HIS A 123 13.88 1.36 -1.95
CA HIS A 123 13.24 0.65 -0.83
C HIS A 123 13.93 0.92 0.52
N VAL A 124 15.15 1.47 0.48
CA VAL A 124 15.89 1.95 1.66
C VAL A 124 16.48 3.31 1.32
N ILE A 125 16.26 4.28 2.21
CA ILE A 125 16.80 5.63 2.09
C ILE A 125 17.52 6.02 3.39
N ARG A 126 18.26 7.13 3.37
CA ARG A 126 18.82 7.71 4.60
C ARG A 126 17.68 8.25 5.46
N HIS A 127 17.73 8.02 6.78
CA HIS A 127 16.69 8.53 7.68
C HIS A 127 16.62 10.07 7.60
N PRO A 128 15.46 10.67 7.25
CA PRO A 128 15.39 12.06 6.77
C PRO A 128 15.56 13.13 7.87
N VAL A 129 15.47 12.73 9.15
CA VAL A 129 15.56 13.67 10.28
C VAL A 129 16.84 13.52 11.10
N GLN A 130 17.65 12.49 10.81
CA GLN A 130 18.93 12.32 11.49
C GLN A 130 20.00 13.16 10.77
N GLN A 131 20.82 13.86 11.56
CA GLN A 131 21.97 14.58 11.04
C GLN A 131 23.12 13.61 10.79
N TYR A 132 23.81 13.79 9.67
CA TYR A 132 24.97 12.99 9.30
C TYR A 132 26.11 13.92 8.89
N ASN A 133 27.35 13.50 9.13
CA ASN A 133 28.51 14.10 8.51
C ASN A 133 28.76 13.43 7.16
N GLU A 134 28.71 14.19 6.06
CA GLU A 134 28.94 13.64 4.71
C GLU A 134 30.35 13.05 4.54
N GLU A 135 31.35 13.56 5.28
CA GLU A 135 32.71 13.00 5.27
C GLU A 135 32.74 11.59 5.87
N GLU A 136 32.00 11.35 6.96
CA GLU A 136 31.87 10.02 7.58
C GLU A 136 31.11 9.04 6.69
N ILE A 137 30.05 9.51 6.03
CA ILE A 137 29.29 8.68 5.07
C ILE A 137 30.16 8.25 3.89
N SER A 138 31.06 9.13 3.42
CA SER A 138 31.94 8.83 2.29
C SER A 138 33.05 7.82 2.63
N SER A 139 33.45 7.75 3.90
CA SER A 139 34.59 6.95 4.35
C SER A 139 34.20 5.61 4.96
N ILE A 140 32.97 5.47 5.48
CA ILE A 140 32.50 4.25 6.14
C ILE A 140 31.15 3.82 5.52
N PRO A 141 31.06 2.62 4.92
CA PRO A 141 29.80 2.08 4.42
C PRO A 141 28.75 1.94 5.55
N MET A 142 27.52 2.39 5.32
CA MET A 142 26.36 2.28 6.23
C MET A 142 26.45 3.00 7.59
N VAL A 143 27.09 4.18 7.66
CA VAL A 143 27.06 5.03 8.87
C VAL A 143 25.68 5.65 9.14
N TYR A 144 24.81 5.71 8.14
CA TYR A 144 23.49 6.31 8.30
C TYR A 144 22.44 5.31 8.79
N ARG A 145 21.46 5.79 9.56
CA ARG A 145 20.31 4.98 9.93
C ARG A 145 19.41 4.80 8.71
N PRO A 146 19.08 3.56 8.32
CA PRO A 146 18.17 3.32 7.20
C PRO A 146 16.73 3.67 7.59
N LEU A 147 15.98 4.21 6.64
CA LEU A 147 14.52 4.21 6.68
C LEU A 147 14.01 3.29 5.57
N PHE A 148 13.28 2.25 5.93
CA PHE A 148 12.71 1.30 4.99
C PHE A 148 11.39 1.85 4.41
N LEU A 149 11.33 1.98 3.10
CA LEU A 149 10.14 2.41 2.38
C LEU A 149 9.42 1.18 1.83
N SER A 150 8.13 1.06 2.13
CA SER A 150 7.34 -0.10 1.70
C SER A 150 5.92 0.31 1.33
N PHE A 151 5.33 -0.44 0.40
CA PHE A 151 3.92 -0.35 0.11
C PHE A 151 3.14 -1.38 0.92
N ASP A 152 1.90 -1.07 1.26
CA ASP A 152 1.00 -2.05 1.87
C ASP A 152 0.82 -3.24 0.91
N TYR A 153 1.28 -4.41 1.36
CA TYR A 153 1.19 -5.66 0.63
C TYR A 153 -0.26 -5.99 0.25
N CYS A 154 -1.24 -5.62 1.09
CA CYS A 154 -2.66 -5.83 0.78
C CYS A 154 -3.08 -5.08 -0.48
N HIS A 155 -2.61 -3.84 -0.65
CA HIS A 155 -2.87 -3.03 -1.84
C HIS A 155 -2.11 -3.55 -3.06
N VAL A 156 -0.85 -3.95 -2.88
CA VAL A 156 -0.05 -4.57 -3.93
C VAL A 156 -0.72 -5.85 -4.44
N THR A 157 -1.12 -6.77 -3.57
CA THR A 157 -1.78 -8.02 -3.99
C THR A 157 -3.11 -7.78 -4.70
N LYS A 158 -3.92 -6.82 -4.22
CA LYS A 158 -5.16 -6.41 -4.93
C LYS A 158 -4.84 -5.94 -6.36
N ASN A 159 -3.80 -5.13 -6.52
CA ASN A 159 -3.39 -4.62 -7.83
C ASN A 159 -2.85 -5.72 -8.73
N VAL A 160 -1.97 -6.59 -8.24
CA VAL A 160 -1.46 -7.75 -9.01
C VAL A 160 -2.63 -8.61 -9.48
N ARG A 161 -3.58 -8.91 -8.60
CA ARG A 161 -4.80 -9.66 -8.96
C ARG A 161 -5.59 -8.96 -10.07
N ASN A 162 -5.86 -7.67 -9.94
CA ASN A 162 -6.63 -6.93 -10.95
C ASN A 162 -5.90 -6.87 -12.30
N GLN A 163 -4.58 -6.63 -12.28
CA GLN A 163 -3.77 -6.63 -13.51
C GLN A 163 -3.75 -8.01 -14.18
N LEU A 164 -3.64 -9.07 -13.39
CA LEU A 164 -3.63 -10.44 -13.91
C LEU A 164 -4.96 -10.82 -14.59
N LEU A 165 -6.10 -10.36 -14.06
CA LEU A 165 -7.42 -10.63 -14.62
C LEU A 165 -7.78 -9.72 -15.82
N GLU A 166 -7.33 -8.47 -15.82
CA GLU A 166 -7.77 -7.47 -16.81
C GLU A 166 -6.80 -7.29 -17.98
N ARG A 167 -5.51 -7.59 -17.79
CA ARG A 167 -4.47 -7.28 -18.77
C ARG A 167 -3.75 -8.53 -19.25
N LYS A 168 -3.18 -8.40 -20.46
CA LYS A 168 -2.20 -9.36 -20.97
C LYS A 168 -0.86 -8.98 -20.36
N LEU A 169 -0.38 -9.81 -19.45
CA LEU A 169 0.93 -9.64 -18.83
C LEU A 169 1.95 -10.52 -19.57
N GLU A 170 3.21 -10.14 -19.48
CA GLU A 170 4.31 -10.91 -20.05
C GLU A 170 5.47 -10.92 -19.08
N ILE A 171 6.03 -12.11 -18.83
CA ILE A 171 7.21 -12.29 -17.98
C ILE A 171 8.27 -12.99 -18.83
N LYS A 172 9.39 -12.31 -19.05
CA LYS A 172 10.53 -12.83 -19.84
C LYS A 172 10.12 -13.36 -21.24
N GLY A 173 9.28 -12.64 -21.98
CA GLY A 173 8.85 -13.11 -23.30
C GLY A 173 7.60 -13.99 -23.30
N LYS A 174 7.20 -14.51 -22.13
CA LYS A 174 6.11 -15.50 -22.04
C LYS A 174 4.81 -14.86 -21.51
N PRO A 175 3.65 -15.12 -22.13
CA PRO A 175 2.39 -14.55 -21.69
C PRO A 175 1.97 -15.11 -20.32
N VAL A 176 1.44 -14.22 -19.48
CA VAL A 176 0.89 -14.54 -18.16
C VAL A 176 -0.54 -14.03 -18.11
N THR A 177 -1.47 -14.90 -17.68
CA THR A 177 -2.89 -14.60 -17.76
C THR A 177 -3.68 -15.15 -16.59
N GLY A 178 -4.59 -14.32 -16.05
CA GLY A 178 -5.58 -14.77 -15.07
C GLY A 178 -6.68 -15.65 -15.66
N GLN A 179 -6.71 -15.85 -16.98
CA GLN A 179 -7.75 -16.65 -17.61
C GLN A 179 -7.74 -18.11 -17.16
N PHE A 180 -6.59 -18.68 -16.76
CA PHE A 180 -6.56 -20.03 -16.18
C PHE A 180 -7.35 -20.11 -14.88
N ALA A 181 -7.33 -19.06 -14.06
CA ALA A 181 -8.11 -19.00 -12.83
C ALA A 181 -9.63 -18.91 -13.12
N VAL A 182 -10.01 -18.17 -14.18
CA VAL A 182 -11.39 -18.11 -14.67
C VAL A 182 -11.86 -19.47 -15.20
N ARG A 183 -11.04 -20.14 -16.02
CA ARG A 183 -11.34 -21.48 -16.55
C ARG A 183 -11.45 -22.52 -15.44
N LEU A 184 -10.56 -22.45 -14.45
CA LEU A 184 -10.62 -23.33 -13.28
C LEU A 184 -11.98 -23.17 -12.56
N PHE A 185 -12.50 -21.95 -12.45
CA PHE A 185 -13.85 -21.73 -11.94
C PHE A 185 -14.94 -22.37 -12.81
N GLU A 186 -14.87 -22.21 -14.13
CA GLU A 186 -15.83 -22.78 -15.07
C GLU A 186 -15.85 -24.31 -15.02
N GLU A 187 -14.69 -24.96 -15.05
CA GLU A 187 -14.54 -26.43 -15.01
C GLU A 187 -15.01 -27.02 -13.67
N GLN A 188 -14.84 -26.30 -12.56
CA GLN A 188 -15.31 -26.76 -11.24
C GLN A 188 -16.81 -26.51 -11.02
N THR A 189 -17.47 -25.71 -11.88
CA THR A 189 -18.87 -25.34 -11.69
C THR A 189 -19.77 -26.53 -12.05
N GLY A 190 -20.43 -27.10 -11.04
CA GLY A 190 -21.32 -28.26 -11.19
C GLY A 190 -20.68 -29.60 -10.78
N GLU A 191 -19.39 -29.59 -10.46
CA GLU A 191 -18.69 -30.77 -9.96
C GLU A 191 -18.97 -31.03 -8.47
N LEU A 192 -19.12 -32.32 -8.11
CA LEU A 192 -19.35 -32.73 -6.73
C LEU A 192 -18.10 -32.56 -5.86
N LEU A 193 -16.92 -32.80 -6.44
CA LEU A 193 -15.63 -32.71 -5.77
C LEU A 193 -14.74 -31.73 -6.54
N THR A 194 -14.33 -30.67 -5.86
CA THR A 194 -13.60 -29.57 -6.46
C THR A 194 -12.23 -29.40 -5.80
N PRO A 195 -11.14 -29.28 -6.58
CA PRO A 195 -9.79 -29.14 -6.01
C PRO A 195 -9.58 -27.82 -5.26
N VAL A 196 -10.23 -26.73 -5.71
CA VAL A 196 -10.32 -25.46 -4.99
C VAL A 196 -11.69 -25.30 -4.36
N ARG A 197 -11.76 -25.35 -3.02
CA ARG A 197 -12.99 -25.08 -2.26
C ARG A 197 -13.26 -23.58 -2.14
N ASN A 198 -14.53 -23.20 -2.10
CA ASN A 198 -14.98 -21.80 -1.98
C ASN A 198 -14.53 -20.87 -3.12
N TRP A 199 -14.23 -21.44 -4.28
CA TRP A 199 -13.96 -20.68 -5.49
C TRP A 199 -15.27 -20.12 -6.04
N THR A 200 -15.38 -18.79 -6.07
CA THR A 200 -16.64 -18.08 -6.41
C THR A 200 -16.37 -16.99 -7.45
N PRO A 201 -17.41 -16.47 -8.14
CA PRO A 201 -17.26 -15.41 -9.14
C PRO A 201 -16.51 -14.17 -8.61
N LYS A 202 -16.60 -13.90 -7.31
CA LYS A 202 -15.94 -12.76 -6.64
C LYS A 202 -14.41 -12.79 -6.72
N HIS A 203 -13.83 -13.96 -6.99
CA HIS A 203 -12.38 -14.13 -7.12
C HIS A 203 -11.89 -13.79 -8.52
N VAL A 204 -12.60 -14.28 -9.54
CA VAL A 204 -12.17 -14.26 -10.95
C VAL A 204 -12.87 -13.18 -11.79
N MET A 205 -14.05 -12.74 -11.36
CA MET A 205 -14.86 -11.71 -12.00
C MET A 205 -15.36 -10.70 -10.95
N PRO A 206 -14.45 -10.02 -10.21
CA PRO A 206 -14.85 -9.11 -9.13
C PRO A 206 -15.49 -7.82 -9.68
N ASN A 207 -16.60 -7.39 -9.08
CA ASN A 207 -17.11 -6.03 -9.27
C ASN A 207 -16.24 -4.99 -8.52
N SER A 208 -16.51 -3.69 -8.72
CA SER A 208 -15.71 -2.60 -8.13
C SER A 208 -15.56 -2.68 -6.60
N ILE A 209 -16.59 -3.15 -5.89
CA ILE A 209 -16.55 -3.31 -4.43
C ILE A 209 -15.69 -4.53 -4.05
N GLU A 210 -15.83 -5.63 -4.79
CA GLU A 210 -15.09 -6.87 -4.57
C GLU A 210 -13.60 -6.76 -4.92
N LYS A 211 -13.24 -5.84 -5.84
CA LYS A 211 -11.85 -5.48 -6.12
C LYS A 211 -11.11 -4.96 -4.88
N GLN A 212 -11.83 -4.38 -3.92
CA GLN A 212 -11.26 -3.88 -2.66
C GLN A 212 -11.09 -4.97 -1.59
N LYS A 213 -11.68 -6.15 -1.75
CA LYS A 213 -11.59 -7.24 -0.77
C LYS A 213 -10.25 -7.96 -0.88
N VAL A 214 -9.36 -7.70 0.09
CA VAL A 214 -8.02 -8.30 0.16
C VAL A 214 -8.08 -9.83 0.21
N LYS A 215 -9.01 -10.40 0.99
CA LYS A 215 -9.16 -11.86 1.11
C LYS A 215 -9.38 -12.53 -0.24
N ALA A 216 -10.28 -11.99 -1.07
CA ALA A 216 -10.54 -12.55 -2.40
C ALA A 216 -9.31 -12.46 -3.32
N ALA A 217 -8.49 -11.41 -3.18
CA ALA A 217 -7.23 -11.31 -3.92
C ALA A 217 -6.20 -12.33 -3.44
N MET A 218 -6.02 -12.46 -2.12
CA MET A 218 -5.10 -13.45 -1.52
C MET A 218 -5.51 -14.89 -1.86
N ASP A 219 -6.81 -15.18 -1.90
CA ASP A 219 -7.33 -16.52 -2.16
C ASP A 219 -6.96 -17.02 -3.58
N MET A 220 -6.70 -16.11 -4.52
CA MET A 220 -6.23 -16.44 -5.87
C MET A 220 -4.79 -16.98 -5.89
N PHE A 221 -3.98 -16.62 -4.91
CA PHE A 221 -2.57 -17.03 -4.77
C PHE A 221 -2.39 -18.19 -3.78
N ARG A 222 -3.49 -18.86 -3.38
CA ARG A 222 -3.40 -19.99 -2.46
C ARG A 222 -2.80 -21.22 -3.14
N PRO A 223 -2.08 -22.08 -2.38
CA PRO A 223 -1.58 -23.37 -2.86
C PRO A 223 -2.63 -24.21 -3.57
N SER A 224 -3.88 -24.20 -3.09
CA SER A 224 -4.97 -24.93 -3.73
C SER A 224 -5.20 -24.49 -5.18
N VAL A 225 -5.11 -23.18 -5.47
CA VAL A 225 -5.30 -22.65 -6.82
C VAL A 225 -4.04 -22.88 -7.65
N THR A 226 -2.86 -22.57 -7.10
CA THR A 226 -1.58 -22.69 -7.82
C THR A 226 -1.25 -24.12 -8.21
N THR A 227 -1.67 -25.12 -7.44
CA THR A 227 -1.49 -26.54 -7.77
C THR A 227 -2.59 -27.09 -8.69
N SER A 228 -3.80 -26.53 -8.63
CA SER A 228 -4.90 -27.00 -9.49
C SER A 228 -4.68 -26.66 -10.97
N ILE A 229 -4.12 -25.49 -11.26
CA ILE A 229 -3.83 -25.06 -12.64
C ILE A 229 -2.89 -26.04 -13.38
N PRO A 230 -1.70 -26.39 -12.85
CA PRO A 230 -0.81 -27.37 -13.49
C PRO A 230 -1.42 -28.77 -13.50
N MET A 231 -2.18 -29.17 -12.46
CA MET A 231 -2.92 -30.44 -12.47
C MET A 231 -3.85 -30.56 -13.68
N HIS A 232 -4.61 -29.50 -14.00
CA HIS A 232 -5.48 -29.49 -15.19
C HIS A 232 -4.70 -29.50 -16.51
N ALA A 233 -3.51 -28.88 -16.57
CA ALA A 233 -2.63 -28.97 -17.72
C ALA A 233 -2.09 -30.39 -17.93
N ASP A 234 -1.67 -31.08 -16.86
CA ASP A 234 -1.19 -32.47 -16.88
C ASP A 234 -2.29 -33.45 -17.29
N MET A 235 -3.52 -33.20 -16.84
CA MET A 235 -4.72 -33.95 -17.26
C MET A 235 -5.16 -33.62 -18.69
N LYS A 236 -4.49 -32.69 -19.38
CA LYS A 236 -4.82 -32.21 -20.74
C LYS A 236 -6.25 -31.64 -20.83
N THR A 237 -6.72 -31.02 -19.76
CA THR A 237 -8.00 -30.30 -19.77
C THR A 237 -7.93 -29.16 -20.80
N ARG A 238 -9.01 -29.00 -21.59
CA ARG A 238 -9.04 -28.03 -22.69
C ARG A 238 -8.82 -26.61 -22.17
N GLY A 239 -7.90 -25.87 -22.78
CA GLY A 239 -7.67 -24.45 -22.49
C GLY A 239 -6.64 -24.17 -21.39
N PHE A 240 -6.00 -25.20 -20.83
CA PHE A 240 -4.84 -25.07 -19.95
C PHE A 240 -3.56 -25.41 -20.74
N VAL A 241 -3.05 -24.43 -21.48
CA VAL A 241 -1.87 -24.55 -22.34
C VAL A 241 -0.83 -23.51 -21.91
N ASP A 242 0.46 -23.86 -21.92
CA ASP A 242 1.57 -22.97 -21.55
C ASP A 242 1.43 -22.32 -20.15
N VAL A 243 0.92 -23.09 -19.17
CA VAL A 243 0.60 -22.60 -17.83
C VAL A 243 1.82 -22.20 -16.99
N GLU A 244 3.00 -22.73 -17.30
CA GLU A 244 4.26 -22.59 -16.54
C GLU A 244 4.58 -21.13 -16.16
N SER A 245 4.39 -20.20 -17.10
CA SER A 245 4.70 -18.77 -16.88
C SER A 245 3.75 -18.14 -15.87
N THR A 246 2.49 -18.57 -15.89
CA THR A 246 1.46 -18.09 -14.97
C THR A 246 1.61 -18.76 -13.61
N GLU A 247 1.92 -20.05 -13.56
CA GLU A 247 2.22 -20.77 -12.32
C GLU A 247 3.37 -20.11 -11.55
N ASN A 248 4.48 -19.81 -12.22
CA ASN A 248 5.64 -19.16 -11.60
C ASN A 248 5.31 -17.78 -11.01
N LEU A 249 4.32 -17.05 -11.54
CA LEU A 249 3.87 -15.78 -10.97
C LEU A 249 2.96 -15.98 -9.76
N ILE A 250 2.09 -16.99 -9.77
CA ILE A 250 1.08 -17.17 -8.73
C ILE A 250 1.65 -17.92 -7.51
N CYS A 251 2.77 -18.64 -7.66
CA CYS A 251 3.48 -19.37 -6.59
C CYS A 251 4.42 -18.51 -5.69
N ILE A 252 4.35 -17.18 -5.74
CA ILE A 252 5.16 -16.26 -4.91
C ILE A 252 4.57 -16.14 -3.50
#